data_AF-A0A0N4VJI9-F1
#
_entry.id   AF-A0A0N4VJI9-F1
#
_cell.length_a   1.000
_cell.length_b   1.000
_cell.length_c   1.000
_cell.angle_alpha   90.00
_cell.angle_beta   90.00
_cell.angle_gamma   90.00
#
_symmetry.space_group_name_H-M   'P 1'
#
loop_
_entity.id
_entity.type
_entity.pdbx_description
1 polymer ?
#
loop_
_entity_poly.entity_id
_entity_poly.type
_entity_poly.pdbx_seq_one_letter_code
_entity_poly.pdbx_strand_id
1 'polypeptide(L)'
;MFSLFLPPEEVSDTEQKFRNVLNFMFRLIVASVFSYQCFTFLFSPLWMHGYIWALNQANDKEMNRKGAGAINAIQLQASSFRERICLSISLVLLVWLLMLGFRNKHRSVWYLLKLSACISYVGGMVRCLQMKQRLFSLFHEGFYLFFVVFFIGNFDFYHPLLASLCYYCKLFE
;
A
#
# COMPACT_ATOMS: atom_id res chain seq x y z
N MET A 1 17.20 17.93 -18.04
CA MET A 1 18.32 18.76 -18.56
C MET A 1 18.50 18.61 -20.07
N PHE A 2 18.35 17.41 -20.65
CA PHE A 2 18.40 17.20 -22.11
C PHE A 2 17.17 17.63 -22.92
N SER A 3 16.02 17.87 -22.27
CA SER A 3 14.78 18.30 -22.93
C SER A 3 14.76 19.78 -23.34
N LEU A 4 15.80 20.55 -23.02
CA LEU A 4 15.85 21.99 -23.31
C LEU A 4 16.47 22.32 -24.68
N PHE A 5 17.15 21.35 -25.30
CA PHE A 5 17.98 21.57 -26.50
C PHE A 5 17.49 20.82 -27.74
N LEU A 6 16.46 20.00 -27.62
CA LEU A 6 15.87 19.28 -28.74
C LEU A 6 14.57 19.99 -29.14
N PRO A 7 14.34 20.22 -30.46
CA PRO A 7 13.03 20.68 -30.92
C PRO A 7 11.96 19.69 -30.45
N PRO A 8 10.74 20.17 -30.12
CA PRO A 8 9.67 19.27 -29.71
C PRO A 8 9.46 18.21 -30.78
N GLU A 9 9.59 16.94 -30.39
CA GLU A 9 9.40 15.80 -31.30
C GLU A 9 7.96 15.84 -31.82
N GLU A 10 7.78 16.00 -33.12
CA GLU A 10 6.46 15.94 -33.75
C GLU A 10 6.04 14.47 -33.85
N VAL A 11 5.28 14.03 -32.87
CA VAL A 11 4.80 12.65 -32.75
C VAL A 11 3.36 12.57 -33.26
N SER A 12 3.07 11.59 -34.12
CA SER A 12 1.70 11.32 -34.59
C SER A 12 0.76 10.99 -33.41
N ASP A 13 -0.52 11.36 -33.49
CA ASP A 13 -1.52 11.06 -32.46
C ASP A 13 -1.61 9.56 -32.13
N THR A 14 -1.44 8.69 -33.13
CA THR A 14 -1.43 7.23 -32.92
C THR A 14 -0.20 6.78 -32.14
N GLU A 15 0.96 7.34 -32.46
CA GLU A 15 2.21 7.06 -31.76
C GLU A 15 2.17 7.59 -30.33
N GLN A 16 1.63 8.79 -30.10
CA GLN A 16 1.48 9.37 -28.77
C GLN A 16 0.54 8.52 -27.89
N LYS A 17 -0.56 8.01 -28.45
CA LYS A 17 -1.46 7.06 -27.75
C LYS A 17 -0.72 5.77 -27.40
N PHE A 18 0.04 5.20 -28.33
CA PHE A 18 0.82 3.99 -28.10
C PHE A 18 1.91 4.19 -27.03
N ARG A 19 2.66 5.30 -27.09
CA ARG A 19 3.64 5.70 -26.07
C ARG A 19 3.00 5.86 -24.70
N ASN A 20 1.78 6.40 -24.61
CA ASN A 20 1.05 6.51 -23.35
C ASN A 20 0.65 5.14 -22.78
N VAL A 21 0.17 4.22 -23.61
CA VAL A 21 -0.16 2.84 -23.21
C VAL A 21 1.09 2.10 -22.75
N LEU A 22 2.20 2.17 -23.51
CA LEU A 22 3.47 1.54 -23.11
C LEU A 22 4.00 2.11 -21.80
N ASN A 23 4.02 3.44 -21.65
CA ASN A 23 4.43 4.09 -20.41
C ASN A 23 3.56 3.64 -19.23
N PHE A 24 2.27 3.47 -19.44
CA PHE A 24 1.36 2.98 -18.42
C PHE A 24 1.63 1.52 -18.04
N MET A 25 1.76 0.63 -19.02
CA MET A 25 2.07 -0.79 -18.81
C MET A 25 3.40 -0.98 -18.11
N PHE A 26 4.44 -0.26 -18.54
CA PHE A 26 5.74 -0.27 -17.89
C PHE A 26 5.64 0.14 -16.41
N ARG A 27 4.93 1.24 -16.11
CA ARG A 27 4.73 1.72 -14.74
C ARG A 27 3.96 0.72 -13.89
N LEU A 28 2.94 0.07 -14.47
CA LEU A 28 2.19 -0.98 -13.79
C LEU A 28 3.08 -2.18 -13.47
N ILE A 29 3.86 -2.68 -14.44
CA ILE A 29 4.76 -3.82 -14.24
C ILE A 29 5.75 -3.51 -13.12
N VAL A 30 6.41 -2.35 -13.16
CA VAL A 30 7.37 -1.96 -12.12
C VAL A 30 6.71 -1.89 -10.75
N ALA A 31 5.53 -1.27 -10.66
CA ALA A 31 4.80 -1.14 -9.39
C ALA A 31 4.33 -2.51 -8.86
N SER A 32 3.88 -3.41 -9.73
CA SER A 32 3.48 -4.78 -9.37
C SER A 32 4.67 -5.62 -8.93
N VAL A 33 5.82 -5.53 -9.61
CA VAL A 33 7.05 -6.23 -9.22
C VAL A 33 7.53 -5.73 -7.87
N PHE A 34 7.59 -4.42 -7.66
CA PHE A 34 7.97 -3.83 -6.37
C PHE A 34 7.04 -4.31 -5.24
N SER A 35 5.74 -4.30 -5.50
CA SER A 35 4.73 -4.80 -4.56
C SER A 35 4.96 -6.28 -4.26
N TYR A 36 5.12 -7.13 -5.27
CA TYR A 36 5.39 -8.55 -5.09
C TYR A 36 6.66 -8.82 -4.25
N GLN A 37 7.73 -8.07 -4.49
CA GLN A 37 8.96 -8.18 -3.70
C GLN A 37 8.75 -7.77 -2.24
N CYS A 38 8.04 -6.67 -2.00
CA CYS A 38 7.68 -6.25 -0.64
C CYS A 38 6.82 -7.32 0.06
N PHE A 39 5.94 -8.01 -0.67
CA PHE A 39 5.05 -9.03 -0.11
C PHE A 39 5.86 -10.26 0.28
N THR A 40 6.72 -10.73 -0.63
CA THR A 40 7.61 -11.87 -0.41
C THR A 40 8.54 -11.61 0.76
N PHE A 41 9.06 -10.38 0.89
CA PHE A 41 9.85 -9.97 2.03
C PHE A 41 9.04 -10.03 3.34
N LEU A 42 7.83 -9.46 3.36
CA LEU A 42 6.95 -9.42 4.53
C LEU A 42 6.62 -10.82 5.07
N PHE A 43 6.35 -11.76 4.17
CA PHE A 43 5.98 -13.13 4.51
C PHE A 43 7.17 -14.09 4.48
N SER A 44 8.40 -13.56 4.36
CA SER A 44 9.59 -14.39 4.43
C SER A 44 9.69 -15.02 5.83
N PRO A 45 10.07 -16.30 5.93
CA PRO A 45 10.23 -16.97 7.22
C PRO A 45 11.19 -16.24 8.16
N LEU A 46 12.24 -15.62 7.61
CA LEU A 46 13.21 -14.83 8.38
C LEU A 46 12.57 -13.58 9.00
N TRP A 47 11.79 -12.85 8.21
CA TRP A 47 11.06 -11.67 8.69
C TRP A 47 9.97 -12.07 9.68
N MET A 48 9.11 -13.04 9.34
CA MET A 48 8.06 -13.54 10.22
C MET A 48 8.61 -14.16 11.52
N HIS A 49 9.79 -14.77 11.49
CA HIS A 49 10.45 -15.25 12.71
C HIS A 49 10.91 -14.06 13.57
N GLY A 50 11.49 -13.02 12.95
CA GLY A 50 11.79 -11.75 13.60
C GLY A 50 10.55 -11.08 14.19
N TYR A 51 9.39 -11.21 13.54
CA TYR A 51 8.10 -10.74 14.07
C TYR A 51 7.79 -11.42 15.40
N ILE A 52 7.71 -12.74 15.36
CA ILE A 52 7.31 -13.58 16.48
C ILE A 52 8.30 -13.40 17.62
N TRP A 53 9.59 -13.30 17.32
CA TRP A 53 10.62 -13.04 18.30
C TRP A 53 10.51 -11.64 18.92
N ALA A 54 10.27 -10.60 18.13
CA ALA A 54 10.05 -9.23 18.61
C ALA A 54 8.79 -9.11 19.50
N LEU A 55 7.72 -9.85 19.17
CA LEU A 55 6.52 -9.96 20.00
C LEU A 55 6.81 -10.64 21.35
N ASN A 56 7.83 -11.50 21.41
CA ASN A 56 8.21 -12.29 22.59
C ASN A 56 9.18 -11.60 23.55
N GLN A 57 9.70 -10.40 23.25
CA GLN A 57 10.87 -9.85 23.97
C GLN A 57 10.62 -9.14 25.30
N ALA A 58 9.36 -8.97 25.75
CA ALA A 58 9.09 -8.08 26.90
C ALA A 58 8.28 -8.67 28.07
N ASN A 59 7.81 -9.92 28.06
CA ASN A 59 7.26 -10.51 29.29
C ASN A 59 7.13 -12.04 29.24
N ASP A 60 7.42 -12.66 30.39
CA ASP A 60 7.22 -14.07 30.75
C ASP A 60 8.05 -15.15 30.02
N LYS A 61 8.71 -15.96 30.85
CA LYS A 61 9.34 -17.27 30.57
C LYS A 61 8.40 -18.30 29.90
N GLU A 62 7.15 -17.94 29.60
CA GLU A 62 6.11 -18.83 29.05
C GLU A 62 5.37 -18.26 27.81
N MET A 63 5.90 -17.23 27.14
CA MET A 63 5.23 -16.63 25.97
C MET A 63 5.03 -17.62 24.80
N ASN A 64 5.95 -18.57 24.66
CA ASN A 64 5.89 -19.72 23.74
C ASN A 64 4.75 -20.71 24.03
N ARG A 65 4.10 -20.62 25.21
CA ARG A 65 2.90 -21.39 25.57
C ARG A 65 1.60 -20.61 25.40
N LYS A 66 1.67 -19.28 25.21
CA LYS A 66 0.49 -18.42 25.06
C LYS A 66 0.04 -18.40 23.60
N GLY A 67 -1.25 -18.58 23.37
CA GLY A 67 -1.84 -18.44 22.03
C GLY A 67 -1.76 -17.00 21.51
N ALA A 68 -1.83 -16.81 20.19
CA ALA A 68 -1.72 -15.50 19.53
C ALA A 68 -2.72 -14.45 20.10
N GLY A 69 -3.92 -14.87 20.49
CA GLY A 69 -4.93 -13.99 21.09
C GLY A 69 -4.52 -13.46 22.47
N ALA A 70 -3.86 -14.28 23.30
CA ALA A 70 -3.37 -13.87 24.61
C ALA A 70 -2.17 -12.91 24.49
N ILE A 71 -1.30 -13.13 23.51
CA ILE A 71 -0.18 -12.23 23.19
C ILE A 71 -0.71 -10.86 22.75
N ASN A 72 -1.70 -10.85 21.86
CA ASN A 72 -2.36 -9.62 21.42
C ASN A 72 -3.01 -8.90 22.61
N ALA A 73 -3.72 -9.61 23.50
CA ALA A 73 -4.35 -9.02 24.68
C ALA A 73 -3.34 -8.33 25.61
N ILE A 74 -2.16 -8.93 25.84
CA ILE A 74 -1.08 -8.35 26.64
C ILE A 74 -0.52 -7.08 25.98
N GLN A 75 -0.33 -7.09 24.66
CA GLN A 75 0.13 -5.91 23.91
C GLN A 75 -0.92 -4.79 23.94
N LEU A 76 -2.19 -5.21 23.95
CA LEU A 76 -3.37 -4.41 24.16
C LEU A 76 -3.62 -4.08 25.66
N GLN A 77 -2.66 -4.26 26.57
CA GLN A 77 -2.75 -3.63 27.90
C GLN A 77 -2.01 -2.28 27.95
N ALA A 78 -1.17 -1.99 26.95
CA ALA A 78 -0.28 -0.83 26.98
C ALA A 78 -0.95 0.52 26.67
N SER A 79 -2.19 0.51 26.17
CA SER A 79 -3.00 1.71 25.87
C SER A 79 -4.44 1.51 26.31
N SER A 80 -5.17 2.59 26.56
CA SER A 80 -6.56 2.47 26.99
C SER A 80 -7.47 2.06 25.83
N PHE A 81 -8.58 1.39 26.15
CA PHE A 81 -9.58 1.02 25.14
C PHE A 81 -10.13 2.25 24.41
N ARG A 82 -10.31 3.38 25.11
CA ARG A 82 -10.81 4.63 24.54
C ARG A 82 -9.83 5.22 23.52
N GLU A 83 -8.54 5.31 23.85
CA GLU A 83 -7.51 5.81 22.92
C GLU A 83 -7.44 4.99 21.64
N ARG A 84 -7.55 3.66 21.75
CA ARG A 84 -7.55 2.77 20.57
C ARG A 84 -8.70 3.01 19.64
N ILE A 85 -9.90 3.19 20.19
CA ILE A 85 -11.08 3.50 19.39
C ILE A 85 -10.88 4.84 18.69
N CYS A 86 -10.47 5.89 19.41
CA CYS A 86 -10.23 7.21 18.83
C CYS A 86 -9.18 7.18 17.72
N LEU A 87 -8.06 6.50 17.94
CA LEU A 87 -6.98 6.36 16.95
C LEU A 87 -7.42 5.54 15.73
N SER A 88 -8.20 4.48 15.93
CA SER A 88 -8.72 3.64 14.83
C SER A 88 -9.72 4.41 13.96
N ILE A 89 -10.64 5.15 14.59
CA ILE A 89 -11.61 6.00 13.89
C ILE A 89 -10.86 7.09 13.10
N SER A 90 -9.89 7.75 13.73
CA SER A 90 -9.09 8.79 13.08
C SER A 90 -8.33 8.26 11.86
N LEU A 91 -7.77 7.06 11.96
CA LEU A 91 -7.06 6.42 10.86
C LEU A 91 -8.01 6.12 9.69
N VAL A 92 -9.16 5.52 9.96
CA VAL A 92 -10.15 5.21 8.91
C VAL A 92 -10.63 6.48 8.20
N LEU A 93 -10.94 7.54 8.97
CA LEU A 93 -11.34 8.83 8.41
C LEU A 93 -10.22 9.46 7.55
N LEU A 94 -8.97 9.38 8.00
CA LEU A 94 -7.83 9.89 7.25
C LEU A 94 -7.65 9.14 5.92
N VAL A 95 -7.68 7.81 5.94
CA VAL A 95 -7.59 6.97 4.74
C VAL A 95 -8.72 7.30 3.78
N TRP A 96 -9.95 7.42 4.29
CA TRP A 96 -11.11 7.76 3.49
C TRP A 96 -10.99 9.14 2.83
N LEU A 97 -10.55 10.18 3.57
CA LEU A 97 -10.31 11.52 3.03
C LEU A 97 -9.22 11.52 1.95
N LEU A 98 -8.12 10.80 2.17
CA LEU A 98 -7.03 10.67 1.21
C LEU A 98 -7.49 9.96 -0.08
N MET A 99 -8.37 8.96 0.05
CA MET A 99 -8.96 8.24 -1.09
C MET A 99 -10.03 9.06 -1.83
N LEU A 100 -10.82 9.89 -1.15
CA LEU A 100 -11.74 10.84 -1.79
C LEU A 100 -10.98 11.83 -2.67
N GLY A 101 -9.82 12.31 -2.19
CA GLY A 101 -8.91 13.14 -2.97
C GLY A 101 -8.34 12.44 -4.20
N PHE A 102 -8.28 11.10 -4.22
CA PHE A 102 -7.81 10.30 -5.35
C PHE A 102 -8.84 10.15 -6.47
N ARG A 103 -10.13 10.04 -6.12
CA ARG A 103 -11.22 9.73 -7.07
C ARG A 103 -11.51 10.81 -8.12
N ASN A 104 -11.12 12.06 -7.88
CA ASN A 104 -11.56 13.22 -8.67
C ASN A 104 -10.58 13.72 -9.76
N LYS A 105 -9.46 13.05 -10.06
CA LYS A 105 -8.51 13.51 -11.11
C LYS A 105 -7.97 12.34 -11.95
N HIS A 106 -7.59 12.60 -13.21
CA HIS A 106 -6.77 11.67 -14.01
C HIS A 106 -5.42 11.44 -13.32
N ARG A 107 -5.13 10.22 -12.88
CA ARG A 107 -3.91 9.94 -12.10
C ARG A 107 -3.11 8.79 -12.67
N SER A 108 -1.79 8.97 -12.66
CA SER A 108 -0.81 7.96 -13.03
C SER A 108 -0.64 6.91 -11.94
N VAL A 109 -0.23 5.69 -12.31
CA VAL A 109 0.20 4.61 -11.39
C VAL A 109 1.16 5.10 -10.30
N TRP A 110 2.08 6.02 -10.64
CA TRP A 110 3.01 6.61 -9.67
C TRP A 110 2.34 7.36 -8.53
N TYR A 111 1.23 8.03 -8.82
CA TYR A 111 0.48 8.73 -7.79
C TYR A 111 -0.15 7.73 -6.83
N LEU A 112 -0.75 6.65 -7.36
CA LEU A 112 -1.30 5.58 -6.54
C LEU A 112 -0.22 4.95 -5.66
N LEU A 113 0.95 4.64 -6.22
CA LEU A 113 2.09 4.12 -5.47
C LEU A 113 2.51 5.06 -4.31
N LYS A 114 2.64 6.36 -4.60
CA LYS A 114 2.99 7.38 -3.58
C LYS A 114 1.90 7.52 -2.51
N LEU A 115 0.64 7.47 -2.91
CA LEU A 115 -0.49 7.57 -2.00
C LEU A 115 -0.55 6.35 -1.06
N SER A 116 -0.41 5.14 -1.62
CA SER A 116 -0.33 3.90 -0.84
C SER A 116 0.82 3.97 0.16
N ALA A 117 2.01 4.38 -0.27
CA ALA A 117 3.16 4.52 0.64
C ALA A 117 2.92 5.55 1.77
N CYS A 118 2.25 6.67 1.46
CA CYS A 118 1.91 7.69 2.47
C CYS A 118 0.90 7.15 3.50
N ILE A 119 -0.18 6.52 3.03
CA ILE A 119 -1.21 5.92 3.90
C ILE A 119 -0.58 4.84 4.79
N SER A 120 0.29 4.01 4.24
CA SER A 120 1.02 2.98 4.97
C SER A 120 1.91 3.53 6.07
N TYR A 121 2.64 4.60 5.77
CA TYR A 121 3.50 5.25 6.74
C TYR A 121 2.67 5.81 7.91
N VAL A 122 1.59 6.54 7.61
CA VAL A 122 0.74 7.11 8.65
C VAL A 122 0.02 6.02 9.45
N GLY A 123 -0.51 4.99 8.78
CA GLY A 123 -1.16 3.86 9.43
C GLY A 123 -0.22 3.07 10.33
N GLY A 124 1.01 2.85 9.89
CA GLY A 124 2.05 2.29 10.74
C GLY A 124 2.31 3.14 11.98
N MET A 125 2.49 4.46 11.83
CA MET A 125 2.77 5.35 12.96
C MET A 125 1.62 5.37 13.97
N VAL A 126 0.37 5.38 13.50
CA VAL A 126 -0.81 5.28 14.38
C VAL A 126 -0.81 3.95 15.13
N ARG A 127 -0.40 2.84 14.52
CA ARG A 127 -0.26 1.55 15.21
C ARG A 127 0.79 1.56 16.31
N CYS A 128 1.93 2.25 16.11
CA CYS A 128 2.92 2.45 17.16
C CYS A 128 2.39 3.26 18.36
N LEU A 129 1.39 4.12 18.15
CA LEU A 129 0.71 4.82 19.24
C LEU A 129 -0.32 3.92 19.93
N GLN A 130 -0.97 3.03 19.19
CA GLN A 130 -2.00 2.12 19.73
C GLN A 130 -1.44 0.94 20.50
N MET A 131 -0.30 0.40 20.09
CA MET A 131 0.38 -0.67 20.80
C MET A 131 1.78 -0.16 21.09
N LYS A 132 2.29 -0.27 22.32
CA LYS A 132 3.72 0.00 22.65
C LYS A 132 4.60 -1.09 22.01
N GLN A 133 4.48 -1.26 20.70
CA GLN A 133 5.13 -2.25 19.88
C GLN A 133 6.21 -1.59 19.04
N ARG A 134 7.28 -2.36 18.85
CA ARG A 134 8.51 -1.95 18.20
C ARG A 134 8.34 -1.85 16.68
N LEU A 135 9.42 -1.36 16.06
CA LEU A 135 9.68 -1.22 14.62
C LEU A 135 9.13 -2.35 13.73
N PHE A 136 9.05 -3.59 14.23
CA PHE A 136 8.54 -4.70 13.43
C PHE A 136 7.04 -4.59 13.12
N SER A 137 6.17 -4.38 14.12
CA SER A 137 4.72 -4.28 13.90
C SER A 137 4.36 -3.07 13.04
N LEU A 138 5.14 -1.99 13.16
CA LEU A 138 5.08 -0.81 12.30
C LEU A 138 5.19 -1.20 10.83
N PHE A 139 6.24 -1.93 10.48
CA PHE A 139 6.48 -2.36 9.11
C PHE A 139 5.43 -3.37 8.65
N HIS A 140 5.08 -4.36 9.48
CA HIS A 140 4.11 -5.38 9.10
C HIS A 140 2.74 -4.79 8.74
N GLU A 141 2.17 -3.98 9.63
CA GLU A 141 0.89 -3.32 9.42
C GLU A 141 0.97 -2.24 8.32
N GLY A 142 2.07 -1.48 8.26
CA GLY A 142 2.28 -0.46 7.23
C GLY A 142 2.33 -1.06 5.83
N PHE A 143 3.11 -2.12 5.62
CA PHE A 143 3.16 -2.84 4.35
C PHE A 143 1.85 -3.55 4.05
N TYR A 144 1.15 -4.10 5.04
CA TYR A 144 -0.19 -4.66 4.82
C TYR A 144 -1.17 -3.61 4.28
N LEU A 145 -1.22 -2.43 4.92
CA LEU A 145 -2.00 -1.28 4.43
C LEU A 145 -1.56 -0.82 3.04
N PHE A 146 -0.26 -0.91 2.73
CA PHE A 146 0.29 -0.57 1.41
C PHE A 146 -0.36 -1.45 0.35
N PHE A 147 -0.35 -2.76 0.60
CA PHE A 147 -0.92 -3.74 -0.31
C PHE A 147 -2.41 -3.51 -0.51
N VAL A 148 -3.17 -3.37 0.57
CA VAL A 148 -4.62 -3.20 0.50
C VAL A 148 -4.98 -1.96 -0.33
N VAL A 149 -4.36 -0.81 -0.04
CA VAL A 149 -4.64 0.44 -0.75
C VAL A 149 -4.16 0.39 -2.20
N PHE A 150 -2.99 -0.19 -2.45
CA PHE A 150 -2.46 -0.33 -3.80
C PHE A 150 -3.34 -1.27 -4.64
N PHE A 151 -3.70 -2.46 -4.16
CA PHE A 151 -4.52 -3.40 -4.93
C PHE A 151 -5.95 -2.93 -5.15
N ILE A 152 -6.62 -2.41 -4.10
CA ILE A 152 -7.98 -1.86 -4.24
C ILE A 152 -7.97 -0.65 -5.16
N GLY A 153 -7.02 0.28 -4.97
CA GLY A 153 -6.89 1.46 -5.82
C GLY A 153 -6.56 1.12 -7.26
N ASN A 154 -5.78 0.05 -7.51
CA ASN A 154 -5.56 -0.45 -8.86
C ASN A 154 -6.85 -1.04 -9.44
N PHE A 155 -7.56 -1.89 -8.70
CA PHE A 155 -8.81 -2.50 -9.18
C PHE A 155 -9.85 -1.44 -9.60
N ASP A 156 -10.09 -0.44 -8.75
CA ASP A 156 -11.00 0.67 -9.04
C ASP A 156 -10.51 1.54 -10.22
N PHE A 157 -9.19 1.67 -10.39
CA PHE A 157 -8.58 2.41 -11.49
C PHE A 157 -8.61 1.67 -12.83
N TYR A 158 -8.51 0.33 -12.83
CA TYR A 158 -8.48 -0.50 -14.03
C TYR A 158 -9.87 -0.87 -14.56
N HIS A 159 -10.90 -0.90 -13.71
CA HIS A 159 -12.25 -1.26 -14.13
C HIS A 159 -12.78 -0.43 -15.32
N PRO A 160 -12.64 0.92 -15.37
CA PRO A 160 -13.05 1.70 -16.54
C PRO A 160 -12.09 1.54 -17.74
N LEU A 161 -10.79 1.33 -17.50
CA LEU A 161 -9.78 1.28 -18.56
C LEU A 161 -9.78 -0.07 -19.30
N LEU A 162 -10.03 -1.16 -18.59
CA LEU A 162 -10.32 -2.49 -19.16
C LEU A 162 -11.64 -2.49 -19.93
N ALA A 163 -12.67 -1.80 -19.43
CA ALA A 163 -13.92 -1.63 -20.16
C ALA A 163 -13.71 -0.86 -21.48
N SER A 164 -12.88 0.20 -21.49
CA SER A 164 -12.52 0.91 -22.72
C SER A 164 -11.67 0.06 -23.67
N LEU A 165 -10.65 -0.67 -23.19
CA LEU A 165 -9.85 -1.57 -24.02
C LEU A 165 -10.70 -2.70 -24.65
N CYS A 166 -11.65 -3.24 -23.90
CA CYS A 166 -12.59 -4.25 -24.40
C CYS A 166 -13.58 -3.68 -25.44
N TYR A 167 -13.95 -2.41 -25.32
CA TYR A 167 -14.74 -1.68 -26.31
C TYR A 167 -13.95 -1.43 -27.61
N TYR A 168 -12.64 -1.15 -27.50
CA TYR A 168 -11.75 -0.97 -28.65
C TYR A 168 -11.44 -2.28 -29.38
N CYS A 169 -11.30 -3.42 -28.68
CA CYS A 169 -11.19 -4.73 -29.35
C CYS A 169 -12.45 -5.10 -30.15
N LYS A 170 -13.63 -4.66 -29.71
CA LYS A 170 -14.90 -4.86 -30.42
C LYS A 170 -15.11 -3.97 -31.65
N LEU A 171 -14.29 -2.94 -31.83
CA LEU A 171 -14.32 -2.01 -32.97
C LEU A 171 -13.39 -2.45 -34.11
N PHE A 172 -12.62 -3.52 -33.89
CA PHE A 172 -11.69 -4.12 -34.85
C PHE A 172 -12.13 -5.55 -35.29
N GLU A 173 -13.33 -5.98 -34.90
CA GLU A 173 -14.09 -7.08 -35.52
C GLU A 173 -15.15 -6.50 -36.46
#